data_AF-R4PWE7-F1
#
_entry.id   AF-R4PWE7-F1
#
_cell.length_a   1.000
_cell.length_b   1.000
_cell.length_c   1.000
_cell.angle_alpha   90.00
_cell.angle_beta   90.00
_cell.angle_gamma   90.00
#
_symmetry.space_group_name_H-M   'P 1'
#
loop_
_entity.id
_entity.type
_entity.pdbx_description
1 polymer ?
#
loop_
_entity_poly.entity_id
_entity_poly.type
_entity_poly.pdbx_seq_one_letter_code
_entity_poly.pdbx_strand_id
1 'polypeptide(L)'
;MRNKKTIEQRTGQELSVKRQKRQHRPMGIGGALFLILVIFCGIGIISAMIANSPAQKNSKAVKQSSKIGQVSSDAGFNFVVNSFKCGEKQIGFDNGVLHYSTDAQGQFCRLNITVTNAGNNSNSIRPYNQYIFNDKGQRYDYDPAGTGRAAQYELGDPFSDDINPGNSITGDIVFDVPVNVTPITAELHGDKDSSGIRVNLQ
;
A
#
# COMPACT_ATOMS: atom_id res chain seq x y z
N MET A 1 -2.79 -49.70 33.47
CA MET A 1 -2.82 -48.59 34.46
C MET A 1 -1.41 -48.03 34.60
N ARG A 2 -1.08 -46.98 33.83
CA ARG A 2 0.19 -46.23 33.93
C ARG A 2 -0.04 -44.98 34.79
N ASN A 3 1.01 -44.65 35.53
CA ASN A 3 1.04 -43.86 36.76
C ASN A 3 0.62 -42.38 36.56
N LYS A 4 -0.36 -41.90 37.35
CA LYS A 4 -0.82 -40.50 37.38
C LYS A 4 0.28 -39.47 37.76
N LYS A 5 1.39 -39.92 38.34
CA LYS A 5 2.49 -39.05 38.81
C LYS A 5 3.29 -38.35 37.70
N THR A 6 3.21 -38.81 36.45
CA THR A 6 3.96 -38.19 35.33
C THR A 6 3.21 -37.02 34.68
N ILE A 7 1.91 -36.86 34.96
CA ILE A 7 1.08 -35.80 34.35
C ILE A 7 1.15 -34.49 35.16
N GLU A 8 1.27 -34.55 36.50
CA GLU A 8 1.36 -33.35 37.34
C GLU A 8 2.69 -32.58 37.18
N GLN A 9 3.77 -33.24 36.75
CA GLN A 9 5.08 -32.58 36.59
C GLN A 9 5.21 -31.73 35.32
N ARG A 10 4.40 -31.97 34.27
CA ARG A 10 4.42 -31.12 33.06
C ARG A 10 3.58 -29.85 33.18
N THR A 11 2.62 -29.82 34.10
CA THR A 11 1.76 -28.64 34.35
C THR A 11 2.40 -27.58 35.25
N GLY A 12 3.52 -27.88 35.91
CA GLY A 12 4.18 -26.96 36.87
C GLY A 12 5.34 -26.13 36.31
N GLN A 13 5.79 -26.36 35.08
CA GLN A 13 7.01 -25.73 34.52
C GLN A 13 6.77 -24.60 33.50
N GLU A 14 5.53 -24.30 33.13
CA GLU A 14 5.18 -23.28 32.12
C GLU A 14 4.42 -22.06 32.71
N LEU A 15 4.52 -21.82 34.02
CA LEU A 15 3.94 -20.64 34.69
C LEU A 15 4.98 -19.65 35.23
N SER A 16 6.20 -19.69 34.72
CA SER A 16 7.27 -18.74 35.11
C SER A 16 7.73 -17.88 33.92
N VAL A 17 6.80 -17.11 33.34
CA VAL A 17 7.18 -15.93 32.55
C VAL A 17 7.46 -14.80 33.54
N LYS A 18 8.72 -14.71 33.97
CA LYS A 18 9.26 -13.61 34.77
C LYS A 18 9.05 -12.30 34.01
N ARG A 19 8.10 -11.49 34.48
CA ARG A 19 7.85 -10.12 34.01
C ARG A 19 9.10 -9.27 34.29
N GLN A 20 9.97 -9.10 33.30
CA GLN A 20 11.17 -8.26 33.42
C GLN A 20 10.74 -6.78 33.46
N LYS A 21 10.59 -6.25 34.67
CA LYS A 21 10.41 -4.81 34.93
C LYS A 21 11.65 -4.08 34.39
N ARG A 22 11.51 -3.34 33.29
CA ARG A 22 12.52 -2.36 32.86
C ARG A 22 12.63 -1.30 33.96
N GLN A 23 13.67 -1.38 34.78
CA GLN A 23 14.07 -0.30 35.67
C GLN A 23 14.61 0.85 34.82
N HIS A 24 13.81 1.91 34.68
CA HIS A 24 14.31 3.18 34.19
C HIS A 24 15.19 3.81 35.27
N ARG A 25 16.49 3.98 34.96
CA ARG A 25 17.40 4.80 35.75
C ARG A 25 17.38 6.22 35.16
N PRO A 26 17.05 7.27 35.95
CA PRO A 26 17.18 8.64 35.48
C PRO A 26 18.66 9.04 35.56
N MET A 27 19.24 9.46 34.45
CA MET A 27 20.54 10.13 34.44
C MET A 27 20.32 11.55 33.94
N GLY A 28 20.10 12.46 34.89
CA GLY A 28 20.34 13.87 34.66
C GLY A 28 21.83 14.14 34.70
N ILE A 29 22.28 15.16 33.98
CA ILE A 29 23.32 16.15 34.35
C ILE A 29 23.35 17.23 33.27
N GLY A 30 23.20 18.49 33.71
CA GLY A 30 23.80 19.72 33.17
C GLY A 30 23.18 20.27 31.88
N GLY A 31 22.63 21.49 31.82
CA GLY A 31 22.96 22.67 32.60
C GLY A 31 23.94 23.54 31.83
N ALA A 32 23.43 24.40 30.93
CA ALA A 32 24.07 25.65 30.53
C ALA A 32 23.08 26.46 29.67
N LEU A 33 22.32 27.31 30.35
CA LEU A 33 21.73 28.52 29.80
C LEU A 33 22.86 29.41 29.26
N PHE A 34 22.84 29.73 27.96
CA PHE A 34 23.51 30.93 27.46
C PHE A 34 22.47 31.86 26.82
N LEU A 35 21.93 32.69 27.69
CA LEU A 35 21.08 33.83 27.39
C LEU A 35 22.01 34.97 26.97
N ILE A 36 22.17 35.21 25.67
CA ILE A 36 22.89 36.37 25.16
C ILE A 36 21.87 37.32 24.52
N LEU A 37 21.41 38.26 25.35
CA LEU A 37 20.76 39.50 24.94
C LEU A 37 21.86 40.46 24.45
N VAL A 38 21.97 40.65 23.14
CA VAL A 38 22.64 41.81 22.57
C VAL A 38 21.58 42.73 21.98
N ILE A 39 21.16 43.68 22.79
CA ILE A 39 20.51 44.90 22.34
C ILE A 39 21.65 45.81 21.85
N PHE A 40 21.76 45.98 20.54
CA PHE A 40 22.37 47.19 19.98
C PHE A 40 21.42 47.82 18.97
N CYS A 41 20.99 49.00 19.37
CA CYS A 41 20.31 50.03 18.62
C CYS A 41 21.03 50.28 17.28
N GLY A 42 20.30 50.19 16.17
CA GLY A 42 20.80 50.47 14.84
C GLY A 42 19.62 50.71 13.91
N ILE A 43 19.08 51.92 13.96
CA ILE A 43 18.09 52.42 13.01
C ILE A 43 18.76 52.47 11.63
N GLY A 44 18.43 51.48 10.80
CA GLY A 44 18.78 51.44 9.38
C GLY A 44 17.52 51.12 8.60
N ILE A 45 16.93 52.12 7.96
CA ILE A 45 15.76 52.01 7.10
C ILE A 45 16.13 51.12 5.91
N ILE A 46 15.72 49.85 5.93
CA ILE A 46 15.85 48.95 4.78
C ILE A 46 14.64 49.21 3.87
N SER A 47 14.92 49.73 2.67
CA SER A 47 13.97 49.86 1.57
C SER A 47 13.24 48.54 1.36
N ALA A 48 11.90 48.59 1.46
CA ALA A 48 11.01 47.48 1.17
C ALA A 48 11.19 47.03 -0.29
N MET A 49 11.91 45.92 -0.49
CA MET A 49 11.78 45.16 -1.73
C MET A 49 10.49 44.38 -1.66
N ILE A 50 9.49 44.82 -2.43
CA ILE A 50 8.29 44.04 -2.72
C ILE A 50 8.73 42.87 -3.60
N ALA A 51 9.18 41.78 -2.98
CA ALA A 51 9.31 40.49 -3.63
C ALA A 51 7.89 39.96 -3.84
N ASN A 52 7.30 40.29 -4.99
CA ASN A 52 6.05 39.73 -5.46
C ASN A 52 6.31 38.28 -5.89
N SER A 53 6.48 37.37 -4.92
CA SER A 53 6.45 35.93 -5.17
C SER A 53 5.01 35.55 -5.51
N PRO A 54 4.68 35.12 -6.74
CA PRO A 54 3.39 34.51 -6.96
C PRO A 54 3.34 33.27 -6.09
N ALA A 55 2.40 33.27 -5.14
CA ALA A 55 2.03 32.07 -4.39
C ALA A 55 1.76 30.96 -5.41
N GLN A 56 2.70 30.04 -5.50
CA GLN A 56 2.58 28.83 -6.30
C GLN A 56 1.44 28.04 -5.65
N LYS A 57 0.23 28.20 -6.20
CA LYS A 57 -0.88 27.30 -5.94
C LYS A 57 -0.35 25.90 -6.20
N ASN A 58 -0.13 25.16 -5.14
CA ASN A 58 0.29 23.76 -5.18
C ASN A 58 -0.90 22.93 -5.66
N SER A 59 -1.24 23.09 -6.94
CA SER A 59 -2.05 22.12 -7.66
C SER A 59 -1.16 20.90 -7.81
N LYS A 60 -1.39 19.91 -6.94
CA LYS A 60 -0.85 18.55 -7.09
C LYS A 60 -1.42 18.02 -8.41
N ALA A 61 -0.75 18.35 -9.52
CA ALA A 61 -1.07 17.81 -10.83
C ALA A 61 -0.72 16.32 -10.78
N VAL A 62 -1.73 15.47 -10.90
CA VAL A 62 -1.53 14.03 -11.14
C VAL A 62 -0.71 13.92 -12.41
N LYS A 63 0.53 13.47 -12.25
CA LYS A 63 1.52 13.41 -13.33
C LYS A 63 1.10 12.32 -14.33
N GLN A 64 1.22 12.64 -15.62
CA GLN A 64 1.20 11.77 -16.82
C GLN A 64 0.41 10.45 -16.76
N SER A 65 -0.70 10.41 -17.50
CA SER A 65 -1.45 9.18 -17.78
C SER A 65 -0.65 8.25 -18.69
N SER A 66 0.12 7.34 -18.10
CA SER A 66 0.71 6.21 -18.84
C SER A 66 -0.39 5.33 -19.43
N LYS A 67 -0.04 4.49 -20.40
CA LYS A 67 -0.96 3.47 -20.95
C LYS A 67 -0.60 2.07 -20.45
N ILE A 68 -1.47 1.09 -20.70
CA ILE A 68 -1.15 -0.33 -20.58
C ILE A 68 0.18 -0.63 -21.28
N GLY A 69 1.04 -1.40 -20.63
CA GLY A 69 2.39 -1.77 -21.08
C GLY A 69 3.47 -0.71 -20.85
N GLN A 70 3.14 0.49 -20.37
CA GLN A 70 4.12 1.52 -20.04
C GLN A 70 4.46 1.54 -18.55
N VAL A 71 5.74 1.81 -18.26
CA VAL A 71 6.23 1.97 -16.89
C VAL A 71 5.68 3.27 -16.30
N SER A 72 5.16 3.17 -15.09
CA SER A 72 4.65 4.27 -14.27
C SER A 72 5.29 4.19 -12.89
N SER A 73 5.65 5.31 -12.26
CA SER A 73 6.37 5.29 -10.99
C SER A 73 5.64 6.08 -9.92
N ASP A 74 5.51 5.50 -8.73
CA ASP A 74 4.98 6.16 -7.53
C ASP A 74 5.66 5.63 -6.27
N ALA A 75 6.01 6.52 -5.35
CA ALA A 75 6.54 6.22 -4.02
C ALA A 75 7.65 5.14 -3.94
N GLY A 76 8.56 5.09 -4.94
CA GLY A 76 9.66 4.12 -4.97
C GLY A 76 9.32 2.77 -5.61
N PHE A 77 8.12 2.61 -6.16
CA PHE A 77 7.73 1.47 -6.97
C PHE A 77 7.57 1.86 -8.44
N ASN A 78 7.92 0.92 -9.32
CA ASN A 78 7.58 0.97 -10.73
C ASN A 78 6.44 -0.02 -11.00
N PHE A 79 5.41 0.45 -11.67
CA PHE A 79 4.22 -0.30 -12.05
C PHE A 79 4.19 -0.45 -13.57
N VAL A 80 3.80 -1.64 -14.03
CA VAL A 80 3.36 -1.89 -15.40
C VAL A 80 1.98 -2.53 -15.33
N VAL A 81 0.99 -1.89 -15.94
CA VAL A 81 -0.31 -2.55 -16.16
C VAL A 81 -0.14 -3.44 -17.39
N ASN A 82 -0.21 -4.76 -17.20
CA ASN A 82 -0.02 -5.74 -18.26
C ASN A 82 -1.30 -5.96 -19.06
N SER A 83 -2.43 -6.05 -18.36
CA SER A 83 -3.75 -6.17 -18.99
C SER A 83 -4.86 -5.73 -18.04
N PHE A 84 -5.99 -5.36 -18.64
CA PHE A 84 -7.22 -5.07 -17.91
C PHE A 84 -8.39 -5.74 -18.63
N LYS A 85 -9.17 -6.56 -17.92
CA LYS A 85 -10.29 -7.32 -18.49
C LYS A 85 -11.46 -7.34 -17.53
N CYS A 86 -12.67 -7.12 -18.03
CA CYS A 86 -13.91 -7.21 -17.26
C CYS A 86 -14.85 -8.25 -17.86
N GLY A 87 -15.83 -8.68 -17.06
CA GLY A 87 -16.96 -9.49 -17.52
C GLY A 87 -17.06 -10.88 -16.89
N GLU A 88 -16.11 -11.25 -16.02
CA GLU A 88 -16.16 -12.50 -15.28
C GLU A 88 -17.28 -12.43 -14.21
N LYS A 89 -18.19 -13.43 -14.20
CA LYS A 89 -19.23 -13.53 -13.17
C LYS A 89 -18.76 -14.24 -11.91
N GLN A 90 -17.69 -15.01 -12.03
CA GLN A 90 -17.15 -15.85 -10.97
C GLN A 90 -15.63 -15.94 -11.17
N ILE A 91 -14.89 -15.91 -10.07
CA ILE A 91 -13.44 -16.12 -10.04
C ILE A 91 -13.12 -17.25 -9.06
N GLY A 92 -12.17 -18.10 -9.44
CA GLY A 92 -11.61 -19.15 -8.61
C GLY A 92 -11.57 -20.49 -9.33
N PHE A 93 -11.57 -21.56 -8.55
CA PHE A 93 -11.47 -22.92 -9.05
C PHE A 93 -12.69 -23.73 -8.62
N ASP A 94 -13.30 -24.41 -9.59
CA ASP A 94 -14.31 -25.43 -9.37
C ASP A 94 -14.01 -26.60 -10.31
N ASN A 95 -13.72 -27.78 -9.74
CA ASN A 95 -13.56 -29.03 -10.49
C ASN A 95 -14.58 -30.10 -10.10
N GLY A 96 -15.67 -29.72 -9.44
CA GLY A 96 -16.70 -30.63 -8.93
C GLY A 96 -16.31 -31.42 -7.67
N VAL A 97 -15.08 -31.27 -7.16
CA VAL A 97 -14.62 -31.89 -5.91
C VAL A 97 -14.18 -30.83 -4.89
N LEU A 98 -13.47 -29.80 -5.36
CA LEU A 98 -13.10 -28.63 -4.58
C LEU A 98 -13.80 -27.40 -5.18
N HIS A 99 -14.55 -26.70 -4.33
CA HIS A 99 -15.21 -25.45 -4.68
C HIS A 99 -14.52 -24.30 -3.95
N TYR A 100 -13.67 -23.58 -4.68
CA TYR A 100 -12.96 -22.42 -4.18
C TYR A 100 -13.15 -21.26 -5.15
N SER A 101 -14.37 -20.73 -5.18
CA SER A 101 -14.77 -19.62 -6.03
C SER A 101 -15.47 -18.52 -5.25
N THR A 102 -15.70 -17.40 -5.91
CA THR A 102 -16.53 -16.28 -5.44
C THR A 102 -17.27 -15.69 -6.63
N ASP A 103 -18.52 -15.29 -6.42
CA ASP A 103 -19.36 -14.67 -7.45
C ASP A 103 -19.31 -13.13 -7.35
N ALA A 104 -19.43 -12.47 -8.50
CA ALA A 104 -19.53 -11.00 -8.57
C ALA A 104 -20.96 -10.54 -8.24
N GLN A 105 -21.08 -9.39 -7.58
CA GLN A 105 -22.34 -8.66 -7.46
C GLN A 105 -22.73 -8.04 -8.81
N GLY A 106 -21.76 -7.53 -9.56
CA GLY A 106 -21.92 -7.09 -10.94
C GLY A 106 -21.12 -7.95 -11.91
N GLN A 107 -19.88 -7.54 -12.14
CA GLN A 107 -18.87 -8.24 -12.93
C GLN A 107 -17.51 -8.00 -12.28
N PHE A 108 -16.66 -9.01 -12.31
CA PHE A 108 -15.26 -8.83 -11.96
C PHE A 108 -14.50 -8.19 -13.10
N CYS A 109 -13.64 -7.24 -12.73
CA CYS A 109 -12.60 -6.65 -13.55
C CYS A 109 -11.22 -6.99 -12.96
N ARG A 110 -10.37 -7.66 -13.74
CA ARG A 110 -8.99 -7.98 -13.38
C ARG A 110 -8.02 -6.94 -13.92
N LEU A 111 -7.26 -6.35 -13.02
CA LEU A 111 -6.11 -5.52 -13.34
C LEU A 111 -4.84 -6.32 -13.08
N ASN A 112 -4.24 -6.86 -14.14
CA ASN A 112 -2.96 -7.55 -14.02
C ASN A 112 -1.83 -6.53 -14.01
N ILE A 113 -1.06 -6.50 -12.91
CA ILE A 113 0.06 -5.58 -12.74
C ILE A 113 1.35 -6.31 -12.45
N THR A 114 2.45 -5.79 -12.97
CA THR A 114 3.80 -6.08 -12.50
C THR A 114 4.29 -4.90 -11.68
N VAL A 115 4.82 -5.18 -10.50
CA VAL A 115 5.36 -4.16 -9.60
C VAL A 115 6.78 -4.49 -9.22
N THR A 116 7.68 -3.53 -9.45
CA THR A 116 9.09 -3.61 -9.11
C THR A 116 9.40 -2.64 -7.98
N ASN A 117 10.08 -3.12 -6.93
CA ASN A 117 10.61 -2.22 -5.91
C ASN A 117 11.87 -1.53 -6.44
N ALA A 118 11.76 -0.24 -6.75
CA ALA A 118 12.86 0.60 -7.22
C ALA A 118 13.52 1.41 -6.09
N GLY A 119 13.10 1.19 -4.84
CA GLY A 119 13.67 1.79 -3.64
C GLY A 119 14.86 0.99 -3.09
N ASN A 120 15.34 1.43 -1.92
CA ASN A 120 16.54 0.87 -1.27
C ASN A 120 16.23 -0.07 -0.09
N ASN A 121 14.97 -0.22 0.30
CA ASN A 121 14.54 -1.06 1.41
C ASN A 121 13.44 -2.03 0.95
N SER A 122 13.32 -3.17 1.64
CA SER A 122 12.16 -4.05 1.50
C SER A 122 10.88 -3.30 1.85
N ASN A 123 9.84 -3.43 1.03
CA ASN A 123 8.53 -2.81 1.26
C ASN A 123 7.44 -3.55 0.46
N SER A 124 6.18 -3.39 0.86
CA SER A 124 5.03 -3.99 0.20
C SER A 124 4.13 -2.95 -0.46
N ILE A 125 3.40 -3.37 -1.49
CA ILE A 125 2.23 -2.65 -1.99
C ILE A 125 0.96 -3.25 -1.39
N ARG A 126 -0.12 -2.47 -1.38
CA ARG A 126 -1.38 -2.91 -0.80
C ARG A 126 -2.52 -2.82 -1.83
N PRO A 127 -3.24 -3.93 -2.10
CA PRO A 127 -4.36 -3.93 -3.05
C PRO A 127 -5.45 -2.91 -2.70
N TYR A 128 -5.72 -2.67 -1.42
CA TYR A 128 -6.72 -1.69 -0.95
C TYR A 128 -6.36 -0.22 -1.20
N ASN A 129 -5.14 0.06 -1.66
CA ASN A 129 -4.71 1.39 -2.09
C ASN A 129 -4.78 1.57 -3.62
N GLN A 130 -5.24 0.56 -4.36
CA GLN A 130 -5.34 0.60 -5.81
C GLN A 130 -6.80 0.77 -6.21
N TYR A 131 -7.05 1.64 -7.19
CA TYR A 131 -8.40 2.04 -7.56
C TYR A 131 -8.59 2.01 -9.07
N ILE A 132 -9.82 1.82 -9.52
CA ILE A 132 -10.20 2.04 -10.92
C ILE A 132 -11.35 3.04 -11.02
N PHE A 133 -11.43 3.73 -12.15
CA PHE A 133 -12.40 4.78 -12.39
C PHE A 133 -13.07 4.60 -13.76
N ASN A 134 -14.37 4.86 -13.82
CA ASN A 134 -15.08 4.95 -15.09
C ASN A 134 -14.94 6.33 -15.74
N ASP A 135 -15.56 6.50 -16.91
CA ASP A 135 -15.60 7.73 -17.70
C ASP A 135 -16.22 8.93 -16.98
N LYS A 136 -17.04 8.68 -15.97
CA LYS A 136 -17.67 9.69 -15.10
C LYS A 136 -16.82 10.02 -13.86
N GLY A 137 -15.65 9.39 -13.70
CA GLY A 137 -14.79 9.58 -12.53
C GLY A 137 -15.31 8.91 -11.26
N GLN A 138 -16.25 7.97 -11.35
CA GLN A 138 -16.68 7.16 -10.22
C GLN A 138 -15.59 6.14 -9.89
N ARG A 139 -15.18 6.09 -8.63
CA ARG A 139 -14.16 5.17 -8.10
C ARG A 139 -14.77 3.82 -7.75
N TYR A 140 -14.03 2.76 -8.03
CA TYR A 140 -14.28 1.41 -7.55
C TYR A 140 -13.06 0.93 -6.77
N ASP A 141 -13.33 0.37 -5.59
CA ASP A 141 -12.31 -0.20 -4.71
C ASP A 141 -12.07 -1.67 -5.06
N TYR A 142 -10.90 -2.19 -4.67
CA TYR A 142 -10.59 -3.60 -4.86
C TYR A 142 -11.61 -4.51 -4.16
N ASP A 143 -11.84 -5.69 -4.73
CA ASP A 143 -12.61 -6.76 -4.11
C ASP A 143 -11.65 -7.77 -3.44
N PRO A 144 -11.67 -7.90 -2.10
CA PRO A 144 -10.76 -8.80 -1.38
C PRO A 144 -10.97 -10.27 -1.71
N ALA A 145 -12.22 -10.70 -1.89
CA ALA A 145 -12.54 -12.10 -2.15
C ALA A 145 -12.06 -12.49 -3.55
N GLY A 146 -12.41 -11.71 -4.57
CA GLY A 146 -12.00 -11.86 -5.95
C GLY A 146 -10.49 -11.83 -6.10
N THR A 147 -9.80 -10.89 -5.43
CA THR A 147 -8.32 -10.80 -5.47
C THR A 147 -7.70 -12.06 -4.86
N GLY A 148 -8.18 -12.50 -3.70
CA GLY A 148 -7.71 -13.72 -3.07
C GLY A 148 -8.02 -15.00 -3.87
N ARG A 149 -9.14 -15.03 -4.62
CA ARG A 149 -9.49 -16.16 -5.51
C ARG A 149 -8.78 -16.10 -6.87
N ALA A 150 -8.29 -14.94 -7.28
CA ALA A 150 -7.49 -14.75 -8.48
C ALA A 150 -6.04 -15.20 -8.30
N ALA A 151 -5.55 -15.21 -7.07
CA ALA A 151 -4.24 -15.74 -6.72
C ALA A 151 -4.11 -17.21 -7.15
N GLN A 152 -2.92 -17.58 -7.64
CA GLN A 152 -2.64 -18.96 -8.01
C GLN A 152 -2.59 -19.81 -6.74
N TYR A 153 -3.46 -20.82 -6.64
CA TYR A 153 -3.64 -21.63 -5.42
C TYR A 153 -2.31 -22.16 -4.85
N GLU A 154 -1.37 -22.55 -5.72
CA GLU A 154 -0.06 -23.07 -5.31
C GLU A 154 0.97 -21.99 -4.94
N LEU A 155 0.83 -20.76 -5.48
CA LEU A 155 1.79 -19.67 -5.25
C LEU A 155 1.35 -18.68 -4.18
N GLY A 156 0.06 -18.65 -3.83
CA GLY A 156 -0.51 -17.67 -2.92
C GLY A 156 -0.73 -16.29 -3.54
N ASP A 157 -1.15 -15.34 -2.72
CA ASP A 157 -1.38 -13.95 -3.13
C ASP A 157 -0.04 -13.21 -3.25
N PRO A 158 0.39 -12.76 -4.45
CA PRO A 158 1.67 -12.08 -4.63
C PRO A 158 1.76 -10.75 -3.86
N PHE A 159 0.64 -10.21 -3.37
CA PHE A 159 0.58 -8.96 -2.63
C PHE A 159 0.62 -9.13 -1.11
N SER A 160 0.83 -10.35 -0.59
CA SER A 160 0.93 -10.61 0.85
C SER A 160 2.29 -10.25 1.47
N ASP A 161 3.35 -10.27 0.66
CA ASP A 161 4.73 -10.22 1.12
C ASP A 161 5.42 -8.92 0.72
N ASP A 162 6.50 -8.59 1.42
CA ASP A 162 7.35 -7.48 1.03
C ASP A 162 8.22 -7.84 -0.19
N ILE A 163 8.45 -6.84 -1.02
CA ILE A 163 9.28 -6.91 -2.22
C ILE A 163 10.65 -6.33 -1.85
N ASN A 164 11.72 -7.12 -1.98
CA ASN A 164 13.09 -6.62 -1.81
C ASN A 164 13.49 -5.67 -2.97
N PRO A 165 14.45 -4.75 -2.75
CA PRO A 165 14.97 -3.87 -3.81
C PRO A 165 15.37 -4.63 -5.08
N GLY A 166 14.90 -4.16 -6.24
CA GLY A 166 15.15 -4.75 -7.55
C GLY A 166 14.25 -5.95 -7.91
N ASN A 167 13.57 -6.56 -6.93
CA ASN A 167 12.64 -7.65 -7.20
C ASN A 167 11.32 -7.13 -7.77
N SER A 168 10.61 -8.04 -8.45
CA SER A 168 9.28 -7.77 -8.99
C SER A 168 8.30 -8.86 -8.60
N ILE A 169 7.05 -8.46 -8.42
CA ILE A 169 5.89 -9.36 -8.31
C ILE A 169 4.96 -9.11 -9.50
N THR A 170 4.12 -10.08 -9.83
CA THR A 170 3.06 -9.93 -10.82
C THR A 170 1.80 -10.63 -10.33
N GLY A 171 0.65 -9.97 -10.47
CA GLY A 171 -0.61 -10.51 -9.98
C GLY A 171 -1.82 -9.72 -10.47
N ASP A 172 -3.00 -10.29 -10.25
CA ASP A 172 -4.28 -9.65 -10.52
C ASP A 172 -4.82 -8.97 -9.27
N ILE A 173 -5.16 -7.69 -9.38
CA ILE A 173 -6.05 -7.03 -8.43
C ILE A 173 -7.44 -7.04 -9.04
N VAL A 174 -8.41 -7.55 -8.31
CA VAL A 174 -9.79 -7.71 -8.78
C VAL A 174 -10.66 -6.61 -8.21
N PHE A 175 -11.63 -6.16 -9.01
CA PHE A 175 -12.64 -5.18 -8.65
C PHE A 175 -14.02 -5.73 -9.03
N ASP A 176 -15.04 -5.49 -8.20
CA ASP A 176 -16.42 -5.79 -8.54
C ASP A 176 -17.13 -4.51 -9.00
N VAL A 177 -17.59 -4.51 -10.25
CA VAL A 177 -18.09 -3.34 -10.97
C VAL A 177 -19.47 -3.66 -11.53
N PRO A 178 -20.43 -2.71 -11.61
CA PRO A 178 -21.70 -2.95 -12.30
C PRO A 178 -21.50 -3.43 -13.75
N VAL A 179 -22.37 -4.34 -14.23
CA VAL A 179 -22.23 -5.02 -15.54
C VAL A 179 -22.21 -4.06 -16.75
N ASN A 180 -22.76 -2.86 -16.60
CA ASN A 180 -22.86 -1.84 -17.65
C ASN A 180 -21.84 -0.71 -17.49
N VAL A 181 -20.84 -0.87 -16.62
CA VAL A 181 -19.76 0.10 -16.41
C VAL A 181 -18.46 -0.47 -16.94
N THR A 182 -17.73 0.36 -17.70
CA THR A 182 -16.37 0.08 -18.15
C THR A 182 -15.40 1.08 -17.52
N PRO A 183 -14.55 0.63 -16.58
CA PRO A 183 -13.46 1.45 -16.06
C PRO A 183 -12.45 1.78 -17.17
N ILE A 184 -11.95 3.01 -17.19
CA ILE A 184 -11.03 3.53 -18.20
C ILE A 184 -9.70 4.01 -17.61
N THR A 185 -9.59 4.06 -16.29
CA THR A 185 -8.39 4.51 -15.59
C THR A 185 -8.13 3.64 -14.38
N ALA A 186 -6.88 3.25 -14.17
CA ALA A 186 -6.38 2.75 -12.90
C ALA A 186 -5.58 3.85 -12.19
N GLU A 187 -5.71 3.95 -10.88
CA GLU A 187 -4.89 4.79 -10.02
C GLU A 187 -4.09 3.87 -9.09
N LEU A 188 -2.77 3.95 -9.21
CA LEU A 188 -1.83 3.06 -8.54
C LEU A 188 -1.01 3.82 -7.50
N HIS A 189 -0.85 3.22 -6.33
CA HIS A 189 -0.15 3.79 -5.19
C HIS A 189 0.92 2.83 -4.69
N GLY A 190 2.16 3.32 -4.61
CA GLY A 190 3.24 2.67 -3.89
C GLY A 190 3.18 2.90 -2.37
N ASP A 191 2.53 3.98 -1.94
CA ASP A 191 2.30 4.32 -0.53
C ASP A 191 0.91 4.96 -0.36
N LYS A 192 0.22 4.69 0.76
CA LYS A 192 -1.14 5.20 1.03
C LYS A 192 -1.22 6.73 1.09
N ASP A 193 -0.11 7.40 1.40
CA ASP A 193 -0.01 8.86 1.54
C ASP A 193 0.49 9.53 0.25
N SER A 194 0.85 8.74 -0.77
CA SER A 194 1.26 9.27 -2.07
C SER A 194 0.07 9.88 -2.82
N SER A 195 0.37 10.67 -3.86
CA SER A 195 -0.68 11.16 -4.78
C SER A 195 -1.14 10.11 -5.79
N GLY A 196 -0.47 8.96 -5.85
CA GLY A 196 -0.68 7.94 -6.85
C GLY A 196 -0.26 8.36 -8.26
N ILE A 197 -0.37 7.40 -9.18
CA ILE A 197 -0.16 7.57 -10.62
C ILE A 197 -1.35 7.00 -11.38
N ARG A 198 -1.79 7.68 -12.46
CA ARG A 198 -2.91 7.22 -13.28
C ARG A 198 -2.45 6.54 -14.55
N VAL A 199 -3.11 5.43 -14.88
CA VAL A 199 -2.87 4.65 -16.10
C VAL A 199 -4.17 4.55 -16.87
N ASN A 200 -4.13 4.89 -18.16
CA ASN A 200 -5.23 4.73 -19.08
C ASN A 200 -5.37 3.24 -19.47
N LEU A 201 -6.61 2.72 -19.39
CA LEU A 201 -6.94 1.30 -19.60
C LEU A 201 -7.54 1.00 -20.99
N GLN A 202 -7.57 1.99 -21.90
CA GLN A 202 -8.12 1.91 -23.25
C GLN A 202 -7.05 1.87 -24.34
#